data_AF-A0A1W1I5M3-F1
#
_entry.id   AF-A0A1W1I5M3-F1
#
_cell.length_a   1.000
_cell.length_b   1.000
_cell.length_c   1.000
_cell.angle_alpha   90.00
_cell.angle_beta   90.00
_cell.angle_gamma   90.00
#
_symmetry.space_group_name_H-M   'P 1'
#
loop_
_entity.id
_entity.type
_entity.pdbx_description
1 polymer ?
#
loop_
_entity_poly.entity_id
_entity_poly.type
_entity_poly.pdbx_seq_one_letter_code
_entity_poly.pdbx_strand_id
1 'polypeptide(L)'
;MRGATWLFMGVSLLGSGPVAAQLLPPVSDDVKIQVTQQEIDEDAAGRNPANHAEAMARQFHVEKDVVEQLRQAKVGWGEIGIRLAFAQEVAKQDAKQFPSVEAALSKVNDRRSNRANWGAMANEFGIDLVQVVVGAQQGRQQMRADAKKEATAGVVKPGGQQPDLTDKRDGTPKRGAATK
;
A
#
# COMPACT_ATOMS: atom_id res chain seq x y z
N MET A 1 -36.06 31.86 42.84
CA MET A 1 -35.53 31.20 44.06
C MET A 1 -35.71 29.70 43.91
N ARG A 2 -34.65 28.91 44.17
CA ARG A 2 -34.60 27.58 44.84
C ARG A 2 -35.69 26.55 44.47
N GLY A 3 -35.47 25.27 44.14
CA GLY A 3 -34.35 24.31 44.23
C GLY A 3 -34.86 22.99 43.59
N ALA A 4 -34.00 22.17 42.99
CA ALA A 4 -33.34 21.00 43.58
C ALA A 4 -34.24 19.76 43.85
N THR A 5 -34.04 18.71 43.01
CA THR A 5 -33.94 17.25 43.31
C THR A 5 -35.23 16.53 43.77
N TRP A 6 -35.66 15.35 43.29
CA TRP A 6 -35.05 13.99 43.21
C TRP A 6 -35.79 13.13 42.13
N LEU A 7 -35.13 12.36 41.23
CA LEU A 7 -34.64 10.97 41.31
C LEU A 7 -35.74 9.88 41.35
N PHE A 8 -35.77 8.97 40.35
CA PHE A 8 -35.92 7.49 40.39
C PHE A 8 -36.16 6.99 38.94
N MET A 9 -35.17 6.39 38.27
CA MET A 9 -34.87 4.94 38.21
C MET A 9 -35.98 4.08 37.58
N GLY A 10 -35.66 3.48 36.43
CA GLY A 10 -36.49 2.50 35.75
C GLY A 10 -35.70 1.79 34.64
N VAL A 11 -34.70 1.01 35.02
CA VAL A 11 -34.05 0.04 34.15
C VAL A 11 -35.01 -1.12 33.94
N SER A 12 -35.27 -1.49 32.69
CA SER A 12 -35.76 -2.82 32.34
C SER A 12 -34.96 -3.32 31.13
N LEU A 13 -33.85 -3.99 31.44
CA LEU A 13 -33.26 -5.03 30.62
C LEU A 13 -34.16 -6.27 30.74
N LEU A 14 -34.72 -6.77 29.64
CA LEU A 14 -34.94 -8.20 29.36
C LEU A 14 -35.74 -8.34 28.07
N GLY A 15 -34.98 -8.31 26.97
CA GLY A 15 -35.42 -8.75 25.66
C GLY A 15 -34.31 -9.57 25.03
N SER A 16 -33.95 -10.68 25.68
CA SER A 16 -33.05 -11.70 25.14
C SER A 16 -33.75 -12.46 24.01
N GLY A 17 -34.05 -11.76 22.91
CA GLY A 17 -34.29 -12.43 21.63
C GLY A 17 -32.93 -12.94 21.12
N PRO A 18 -32.87 -14.11 20.47
CA PRO A 18 -31.69 -14.45 19.71
C PRO A 18 -31.44 -13.28 18.77
N VAL A 19 -30.28 -12.64 18.90
CA VAL A 19 -29.76 -11.76 17.87
C VAL A 19 -29.70 -12.68 16.65
N ALA A 20 -30.70 -12.56 15.78
CA ALA A 20 -30.60 -13.13 14.46
C ALA A 20 -29.25 -12.62 13.98
N ALA A 21 -28.32 -13.56 13.74
CA ALA A 21 -27.13 -13.27 12.97
C ALA A 21 -27.68 -12.72 11.65
N GLN A 22 -27.82 -11.39 11.59
CA GLN A 22 -28.09 -10.70 10.36
C GLN A 22 -26.88 -11.10 9.54
N LEU A 23 -27.09 -12.05 8.62
CA LEU A 23 -26.17 -12.28 7.54
C LEU A 23 -25.98 -10.89 6.94
N LEU A 24 -24.84 -10.27 7.26
CA LEU A 24 -24.42 -9.04 6.61
C LEU A 24 -24.59 -9.33 5.11
N PRO A 25 -25.31 -8.49 4.36
CA PRO A 25 -25.40 -8.69 2.92
C PRO A 25 -23.97 -8.81 2.38
N PRO A 26 -23.73 -9.65 1.36
CA PRO A 26 -22.42 -9.71 0.73
C PRO A 26 -22.00 -8.29 0.39
N VAL A 27 -20.87 -7.85 0.97
CA VAL A 27 -20.34 -6.50 0.78
C VAL A 27 -20.19 -6.30 -0.72
N SER A 28 -20.92 -5.31 -1.29
CA SER A 28 -20.86 -5.00 -2.73
C SER A 28 -19.41 -4.80 -3.16
N ASP A 29 -19.08 -5.16 -4.39
CA ASP A 29 -17.71 -5.00 -4.90
C ASP A 29 -17.28 -3.53 -4.91
N ASP A 30 -18.19 -2.58 -5.07
CA ASP A 30 -17.90 -1.14 -4.89
C ASP A 30 -17.44 -0.82 -3.46
N VAL A 31 -18.01 -1.48 -2.44
CA VAL A 31 -17.58 -1.29 -1.05
C VAL A 31 -16.22 -1.94 -0.82
N LYS A 32 -15.93 -3.10 -1.42
CA LYS A 32 -14.59 -3.71 -1.37
C LYS A 32 -13.55 -2.82 -2.02
N ILE A 33 -13.89 -2.15 -3.13
CA ILE A 33 -13.03 -1.14 -3.77
C ILE A 33 -12.76 0.00 -2.79
N GLN A 34 -13.79 0.56 -2.12
CA GLN A 34 -13.61 1.65 -1.15
C GLN A 34 -12.73 1.23 0.03
N VAL A 35 -12.95 0.05 0.60
CA VAL A 35 -12.12 -0.50 1.67
C VAL A 35 -10.67 -0.65 1.19
N THR A 36 -10.46 -1.18 -0.01
CA THR A 36 -9.12 -1.34 -0.59
C THR A 36 -8.44 0.01 -0.84
N GLN A 37 -9.18 1.03 -1.28
CA GLN A 37 -8.67 2.40 -1.41
C GLN A 37 -8.19 2.91 -0.05
N GLN A 38 -9.04 2.81 0.97
CA GLN A 38 -8.70 3.28 2.31
C GLN A 38 -7.47 2.56 2.88
N GLU A 39 -7.38 1.24 2.73
CA GLU A 39 -6.23 0.47 3.19
C GLU A 39 -4.90 0.88 2.51
N ILE A 40 -4.95 1.23 1.23
CA ILE A 40 -3.78 1.72 0.49
C ILE A 40 -3.43 3.13 0.94
N ASP A 41 -4.42 4.01 1.13
CA ASP A 41 -4.21 5.37 1.64
C ASP A 41 -3.59 5.35 3.05
N GLU A 42 -4.07 4.47 3.93
CA GLU A 42 -3.53 4.27 5.28
C GLU A 42 -2.10 3.73 5.23
N ASP A 43 -1.81 2.77 4.35
CA ASP A 43 -0.45 2.25 4.18
C ASP A 43 0.51 3.33 3.67
N ALA A 44 0.02 4.26 2.83
CA ALA A 44 0.79 5.37 2.28
C ALA A 44 1.00 6.50 3.29
N ALA A 45 0.16 6.60 4.32
CA ALA A 45 0.24 7.63 5.33
C ALA A 45 1.61 7.60 6.04
N GLY A 46 2.28 8.74 6.10
CA GLY A 46 3.60 8.87 6.73
C GLY A 46 4.78 8.35 5.88
N ARG A 47 4.54 7.84 4.66
CA ARG A 47 5.63 7.50 3.72
C ARG A 47 6.06 8.72 2.89
N ASN A 48 7.29 8.69 2.40
CA ASN A 48 7.73 9.65 1.38
C ASN A 48 6.90 9.46 0.09
N PRO A 49 6.19 10.50 -0.40
CA PRO A 49 5.40 10.44 -1.64
C PRO A 49 6.17 9.96 -2.86
N ALA A 50 7.43 10.37 -3.03
CA ALA A 50 8.24 10.00 -4.20
C ALA A 50 8.58 8.50 -4.21
N ASN A 51 8.95 7.95 -3.05
CA ASN A 51 9.23 6.52 -2.90
C ASN A 51 7.95 5.70 -3.11
N HIS A 52 6.80 6.21 -2.67
CA HIS A 52 5.54 5.52 -2.85
C HIS A 52 5.07 5.54 -4.32
N ALA A 53 5.26 6.66 -5.02
CA ALA A 53 5.03 6.74 -6.45
C ALA A 53 5.92 5.76 -7.23
N GLU A 54 7.21 5.67 -6.89
CA GLU A 54 8.13 4.71 -7.49
C GLU A 54 7.72 3.25 -7.22
N ALA A 55 7.28 2.95 -6.00
CA ALA A 55 6.80 1.61 -5.66
C ALA A 55 5.54 1.23 -6.48
N MET A 56 4.57 2.14 -6.63
CA MET A 56 3.40 1.89 -7.48
C MET A 56 3.79 1.75 -8.96
N ALA A 57 4.66 2.62 -9.46
CA ALA A 57 5.09 2.60 -10.86
C ALA A 57 5.72 1.25 -11.22
N ARG A 58 6.65 0.78 -10.37
CA ARG A 58 7.27 -0.55 -10.49
C ARG A 58 6.23 -1.68 -10.45
N GLN A 59 5.27 -1.59 -9.54
CA GLN A 59 4.24 -2.62 -9.37
C GLN A 59 3.30 -2.72 -10.56
N PHE A 60 2.86 -1.58 -11.07
CA PHE A 60 1.87 -1.52 -12.13
C PHE A 60 2.49 -1.52 -13.53
N HIS A 61 3.82 -1.58 -13.63
CA HIS A 61 4.58 -1.50 -14.86
C HIS A 61 4.23 -0.25 -15.67
N VAL A 62 4.14 0.89 -14.98
CA VAL A 62 3.90 2.21 -15.59
C VAL A 62 5.05 3.15 -15.27
N GLU A 63 5.17 4.21 -16.07
CA GLU A 63 6.12 5.29 -15.77
C GLU A 63 5.80 5.98 -14.43
N LYS A 64 6.85 6.36 -13.69
CA LYS A 64 6.70 7.04 -12.40
C LYS A 64 5.94 8.35 -12.54
N ASP A 65 6.22 9.09 -13.60
CA ASP A 65 5.59 10.38 -13.90
C ASP A 65 4.06 10.25 -14.02
N VAL A 66 3.54 9.11 -14.48
CA VAL A 66 2.09 8.87 -14.56
C VAL A 66 1.46 8.87 -13.16
N VAL A 67 2.11 8.21 -12.20
CA VAL A 67 1.66 8.16 -10.81
C VAL A 67 1.79 9.53 -10.15
N GLU A 68 2.89 10.24 -10.40
CA GLU A 68 3.11 11.58 -9.87
C GLU A 68 2.09 12.59 -10.41
N GLN A 69 1.75 12.54 -11.69
CA GLN A 69 0.72 13.40 -12.30
C GLN A 69 -0.65 13.16 -11.68
N LEU A 70 -1.04 11.90 -11.45
CA LEU A 70 -2.29 11.60 -10.74
C LEU A 70 -2.30 12.15 -9.31
N ARG A 71 -1.15 12.08 -8.62
CA ARG A 71 -1.04 12.63 -7.28
C ARG A 71 -1.10 14.16 -7.29
N GLN A 72 -0.47 14.81 -8.26
CA GLN A 72 -0.55 16.26 -8.47
C GLN A 72 -1.99 16.71 -8.77
N ALA A 73 -2.78 15.88 -9.45
CA ALA A 73 -4.22 16.05 -9.64
C ALA A 73 -5.06 15.78 -8.36
N LYS A 74 -4.42 15.66 -7.19
CA LYS A 74 -5.02 15.43 -5.87
C LYS A 74 -5.80 14.13 -5.73
N VAL A 75 -5.52 13.13 -6.58
CA VAL A 75 -6.09 11.80 -6.43
C VAL A 75 -5.43 11.09 -5.23
N GLY A 76 -6.23 10.42 -4.40
CA GLY A 76 -5.75 9.61 -3.26
C GLY A 76 -4.90 8.43 -3.73
N TRP A 77 -3.97 7.95 -2.89
CA TRP A 77 -3.11 6.82 -3.24
C TRP A 77 -3.91 5.54 -3.47
N GLY A 78 -4.95 5.34 -2.67
CA GLY A 78 -5.91 4.25 -2.86
C GLY A 78 -6.62 4.33 -4.19
N GLU A 79 -7.16 5.50 -4.53
CA GLU A 79 -7.82 5.68 -5.82
C GLU A 79 -6.85 5.51 -7.00
N ILE A 80 -5.61 5.99 -6.88
CA ILE A 80 -4.55 5.74 -7.88
C ILE A 80 -4.32 4.23 -8.05
N GLY A 81 -4.14 3.49 -6.95
CA GLY A 81 -3.93 2.05 -6.98
C GLY A 81 -5.08 1.30 -7.66
N ILE A 82 -6.33 1.68 -7.39
CA ILE A 82 -7.50 1.09 -8.06
C ILE A 82 -7.53 1.44 -9.55
N ARG A 83 -7.26 2.70 -9.93
CA ARG A 83 -7.24 3.12 -11.34
C ARG A 83 -6.19 2.34 -12.13
N LEU A 84 -5.01 2.13 -11.56
CA LEU A 84 -3.93 1.36 -12.17
C LEU A 84 -4.29 -0.14 -12.28
N ALA A 85 -4.85 -0.73 -11.23
CA ALA A 85 -5.32 -2.11 -11.27
C ALA A 85 -6.43 -2.31 -12.31
N PHE A 86 -7.40 -1.40 -12.38
CA PHE A 86 -8.46 -1.43 -13.37
C PHE A 86 -7.89 -1.30 -14.79
N ALA A 87 -6.97 -0.36 -15.01
CA ALA A 87 -6.32 -0.17 -16.30
C ALA A 87 -5.52 -1.40 -16.76
N GLN A 88 -4.87 -2.11 -15.83
CA GLN A 88 -4.22 -3.39 -16.14
C GLN A 88 -5.22 -4.43 -16.63
N GLU A 89 -6.38 -4.56 -15.97
CA GLU A 89 -7.41 -5.51 -16.40
C GLU A 89 -7.99 -5.13 -17.77
N VAL A 90 -8.24 -3.84 -18.03
CA VAL A 90 -8.65 -3.34 -19.36
C VAL A 90 -7.62 -3.72 -20.43
N ALA A 91 -6.34 -3.44 -20.18
CA ALA A 91 -5.26 -3.71 -21.14
C ALA A 91 -5.05 -5.22 -21.39
N LYS A 92 -5.27 -6.07 -20.37
CA LYS A 92 -5.23 -7.53 -20.52
C LYS A 92 -6.39 -8.05 -21.36
N GLN A 93 -7.59 -7.49 -21.17
CA GLN A 93 -8.80 -7.96 -21.82
C GLN A 93 -8.88 -7.55 -23.30
N ASP A 94 -8.45 -6.33 -23.63
CA ASP A 94 -8.40 -5.84 -25.00
C ASP A 94 -7.08 -5.15 -25.32
N ALA A 95 -6.03 -5.95 -25.47
CA ALA A 95 -4.70 -5.47 -25.85
C ALA A 95 -4.66 -4.82 -27.26
N LYS A 96 -5.67 -5.06 -28.11
CA LYS A 96 -5.74 -4.46 -29.45
C LYS A 96 -6.20 -3.01 -29.36
N GLN A 97 -7.18 -2.73 -28.51
CA GLN A 97 -7.65 -1.36 -28.26
C GLN A 97 -6.76 -0.62 -27.25
N PHE A 98 -6.20 -1.33 -26.28
CA PHE A 98 -5.39 -0.80 -25.19
C PHE A 98 -4.02 -1.49 -25.14
N PRO A 99 -3.06 -1.08 -25.98
CA PRO A 99 -1.77 -1.76 -26.09
C PRO A 99 -0.87 -1.60 -24.86
N SER A 100 -1.22 -0.69 -23.95
CA SER A 100 -0.49 -0.48 -22.70
C SER A 100 -1.44 -0.11 -21.55
N VAL A 101 -0.93 -0.23 -20.32
CA VAL A 101 -1.68 0.16 -19.10
C VAL A 101 -1.97 1.65 -19.11
N GLU A 102 -1.06 2.49 -19.61
CA GLU A 102 -1.25 3.94 -19.72
C GLU A 102 -2.37 4.30 -20.70
N ALA A 103 -2.47 3.58 -21.83
CA ALA A 103 -3.55 3.77 -22.80
C ALA A 103 -4.92 3.46 -22.16
N ALA A 104 -5.01 2.36 -21.41
CA ALA A 104 -6.20 2.02 -20.64
C ALA A 104 -6.47 3.04 -19.51
N LEU A 105 -5.43 3.46 -18.80
CA LEU A 105 -5.53 4.40 -17.67
C LEU A 105 -6.07 5.76 -18.11
N SER A 106 -5.71 6.23 -19.31
CA SER A 106 -6.31 7.43 -19.89
C SER A 106 -7.84 7.31 -19.96
N LYS A 107 -8.37 6.17 -20.40
CA LYS A 107 -9.83 5.94 -20.46
C LYS A 107 -10.48 5.78 -19.10
N VAL A 108 -9.82 5.11 -18.17
CA VAL A 108 -10.29 5.04 -16.77
C VAL A 108 -10.37 6.44 -16.15
N ASN A 109 -9.36 7.28 -16.38
CA ASN A 109 -9.33 8.66 -15.88
C ASN A 109 -10.43 9.53 -16.49
N ASP A 110 -10.68 9.41 -17.79
CA ASP A 110 -11.78 10.10 -18.49
C ASP A 110 -13.13 9.74 -17.83
N ARG A 111 -13.38 8.45 -17.58
CA ARG A 111 -14.63 7.98 -16.97
C ARG A 111 -14.77 8.41 -15.51
N ARG A 112 -13.69 8.36 -14.72
CA ARG A 112 -13.69 8.84 -13.33
C ARG A 112 -13.94 10.34 -13.23
N SER A 113 -13.40 11.13 -14.16
CA SER A 113 -13.65 12.57 -14.22
C SER A 113 -15.12 12.90 -14.52
N ASN A 114 -15.80 12.01 -15.26
CA ASN A 114 -17.24 12.06 -15.50
C ASN A 114 -18.09 11.44 -14.37
N ARG A 115 -17.49 11.19 -13.20
CA ARG A 115 -18.13 10.60 -12.00
C ARG A 115 -18.76 9.22 -12.23
N ALA A 116 -18.23 8.43 -13.17
CA ALA A 116 -18.64 7.04 -13.31
C ALA A 116 -18.26 6.23 -12.06
N ASN A 117 -19.21 5.42 -11.59
CA ASN A 117 -18.98 4.44 -10.52
C ASN A 117 -18.19 3.24 -11.06
N TRP A 118 -17.49 2.53 -10.18
CA TRP A 118 -16.65 1.38 -10.57
C TRP A 118 -17.48 0.28 -11.22
N GLY A 119 -18.64 -0.07 -10.65
CA GLY A 119 -19.56 -1.04 -11.25
C GLY A 119 -20.03 -0.68 -12.66
N ALA A 120 -20.24 0.61 -12.94
CA ALA A 120 -20.66 1.05 -14.27
C ALA A 120 -19.52 0.89 -15.31
N MET A 121 -18.30 1.26 -14.93
CA MET A 121 -17.12 1.05 -15.79
C MET A 121 -16.82 -0.43 -15.99
N ALA A 122 -16.93 -1.24 -14.92
CA ALA A 122 -16.76 -2.69 -14.99
C ALA A 122 -17.71 -3.32 -16.03
N ASN A 123 -18.99 -2.93 -16.01
CA ASN A 123 -19.94 -3.38 -17.02
C ASN A 123 -19.61 -2.87 -18.42
N GLU A 124 -19.14 -1.62 -18.57
CA GLU A 124 -18.77 -1.03 -19.85
C GLU A 124 -17.56 -1.75 -20.50
N PHE A 125 -16.53 -2.04 -19.71
CA PHE A 125 -15.31 -2.71 -20.18
C PHE A 125 -15.37 -4.23 -20.10
N GLY A 126 -16.45 -4.80 -19.53
CA GLY A 126 -16.59 -6.24 -19.33
C GLY A 126 -15.63 -6.82 -18.29
N ILE A 127 -15.26 -6.03 -17.28
CA ILE A 127 -14.28 -6.38 -16.24
C ILE A 127 -14.99 -6.82 -14.97
N ASP A 128 -14.43 -7.82 -14.29
CA ASP A 128 -14.84 -8.19 -12.94
C ASP A 128 -14.13 -7.31 -11.89
N LEU A 129 -14.90 -6.57 -11.09
CA LEU A 129 -14.36 -5.73 -10.01
C LEU A 129 -13.61 -6.54 -8.95
N VAL A 130 -13.92 -7.82 -8.77
CA VAL A 130 -13.18 -8.69 -7.87
C VAL A 130 -11.72 -8.80 -8.32
N GLN A 131 -11.46 -8.91 -9.63
CA GLN A 131 -10.09 -8.98 -10.16
C GLN A 131 -9.34 -7.66 -9.94
N VAL A 132 -10.03 -6.54 -10.07
CA VAL A 132 -9.46 -5.21 -9.79
C VAL A 132 -9.06 -5.09 -8.32
N VAL A 133 -9.93 -5.53 -7.40
CA VAL A 133 -9.62 -5.56 -5.95
C VAL A 133 -8.41 -6.45 -5.69
N VAL A 134 -8.38 -7.65 -6.25
CA VAL A 134 -7.26 -8.59 -6.09
C VAL A 134 -5.95 -7.99 -6.59
N GLY A 135 -5.95 -7.40 -7.79
CA GLY A 135 -4.77 -6.76 -8.36
C GLY A 135 -4.26 -5.60 -7.51
N ALA A 136 -5.16 -4.76 -7.00
CA ALA A 136 -4.80 -3.66 -6.11
C ALA A 136 -4.23 -4.14 -4.76
N GLN A 137 -4.84 -5.18 -4.17
CA GLN A 137 -4.36 -5.79 -2.93
C GLN A 137 -3.00 -6.47 -3.10
N GLN A 138 -2.77 -7.17 -4.22
CA GLN A 138 -1.47 -7.72 -4.56
C GLN A 138 -0.42 -6.61 -4.66
N GLY A 139 -0.76 -5.52 -5.34
CA GLY A 139 0.13 -4.37 -5.44
C GLY A 139 0.46 -3.76 -4.08
N ARG A 140 -0.54 -3.60 -3.21
CA ARG A 140 -0.34 -3.18 -1.82
C ARG A 140 0.62 -4.11 -1.07
N GLN A 141 0.39 -5.42 -1.13
CA GLN A 141 1.23 -6.41 -0.42
C GLN A 141 2.67 -6.38 -0.90
N GLN A 142 2.89 -6.27 -2.21
CA GLN A 142 4.22 -6.21 -2.80
C GLN A 142 4.96 -4.93 -2.39
N MET A 143 4.30 -3.77 -2.42
CA MET A 143 4.88 -2.52 -1.89
C MET A 143 5.26 -2.60 -0.41
N ARG A 144 4.48 -3.34 0.41
CA ARG A 144 4.84 -3.58 1.82
C ARG A 144 6.04 -4.51 1.95
N ALA A 145 6.11 -5.55 1.12
CA ALA A 145 7.23 -6.49 1.13
C ALA A 145 8.53 -5.79 0.72
N ASP A 146 8.49 -4.95 -0.31
CA ASP A 146 9.68 -4.23 -0.79
C ASP A 146 10.13 -3.15 0.21
N ALA A 147 9.20 -2.41 0.82
CA ALA A 147 9.53 -1.47 1.91
C ALA A 147 10.22 -2.18 3.10
N LYS A 148 9.80 -3.39 3.45
CA LYS A 148 10.47 -4.20 4.48
C LYS A 148 11.87 -4.61 4.06
N LYS A 149 12.06 -5.07 2.82
CA LYS A 149 13.39 -5.44 2.29
C LYS A 149 14.33 -4.23 2.31
N GLU A 150 13.88 -3.07 1.85
CA GLU A 150 14.65 -1.82 1.84
C GLU A 150 15.05 -1.40 3.27
N ALA A 151 14.14 -1.52 4.24
CA ALA A 151 14.45 -1.26 5.65
C ALA A 151 15.50 -2.24 6.21
N THR A 152 15.41 -3.53 5.89
CA THR A 152 16.40 -4.53 6.34
C THR A 152 17.75 -4.36 5.66
N ALA A 153 17.80 -3.94 4.39
CA ALA A 153 19.03 -3.67 3.67
C ALA A 153 19.75 -2.42 4.20
N GLY A 154 19.01 -1.39 4.63
CA GLY A 154 19.57 -0.20 5.26
C GLY A 154 20.16 -0.43 6.66
N VAL A 155 19.72 -1.47 7.37
CA VAL A 155 20.25 -1.87 8.69
C VAL A 155 21.57 -2.62 8.57
N VAL A 156 21.84 -3.27 7.42
CA VAL A 156 23.10 -3.98 7.15
C VAL A 156 24.04 -3.08 6.32
N LYS A 157 24.46 -1.95 6.89
CA LYS A 157 25.66 -1.27 6.41
C LYS A 157 26.85 -1.83 7.20
N PRO A 158 27.78 -2.59 6.60
CA PRO A 158 28.92 -3.13 7.32
C PRO A 158 29.84 -1.97 7.69
N GLY A 159 29.91 -1.68 8.99
CA GLY A 159 31.01 -0.93 9.57
C GLY A 159 32.29 -1.70 9.34
N GLY A 160 33.01 -1.38 8.26
CA GLY A 160 34.38 -1.79 8.05
C GLY A 160 35.29 -1.09 9.04
N GLN A 161 35.40 -1.63 10.25
CA GLN A 161 36.60 -1.49 11.08
C GLN A 161 36.65 -2.71 12.02
N GLN A 162 36.94 -3.86 11.41
CA GLN A 162 37.46 -5.00 12.14
C GLN A 162 38.86 -4.60 12.64
N PRO A 163 39.16 -4.64 13.95
CA PRO A 163 40.50 -4.34 14.42
C PRO A 163 41.46 -5.39 13.85
N ASP A 164 42.43 -4.89 13.10
CA ASP A 164 43.59 -5.61 12.61
C ASP A 164 44.32 -6.24 13.82
N LEU A 165 44.11 -7.55 13.98
CA LEU A 165 44.92 -8.40 14.84
C LEU A 165 45.70 -9.35 13.94
N THR A 166 46.60 -8.78 13.13
CA THR A 166 47.68 -9.55 12.56
C THR A 166 49.04 -8.96 12.91
N ASP A 167 49.78 -9.80 13.64
CA ASP A 167 51.23 -9.99 13.51
C ASP A 167 52.16 -8.97 14.20
N LYS A 168 52.33 -9.16 15.52
CA LYS A 168 53.61 -8.87 16.19
C LYS A 168 54.30 -10.19 16.54
N ARG A 169 54.95 -10.78 15.56
CA ARG A 169 56.07 -11.71 15.77
C ARG A 169 57.37 -11.05 15.31
N ASP A 170 57.78 -10.02 16.05
CA ASP A 170 59.14 -9.51 15.98
C ASP A 170 59.98 -10.12 17.09
N GLY A 171 61.01 -10.82 16.64
CA GLY A 171 61.93 -11.59 17.44
C GLY A 171 62.71 -10.78 18.45
N THR A 172 63.03 -11.49 19.53
CA THR A 172 63.92 -11.18 20.63
C THR A 172 65.20 -10.42 20.21
N PRO A 173 65.58 -9.34 20.91
CA PRO A 173 66.85 -8.65 20.66
C PRO A 173 68.03 -9.46 21.23
N LYS A 174 68.97 -9.88 20.36
CA LYS A 174 70.32 -10.27 20.80
C LYS A 174 71.12 -9.01 21.12
N ARG A 175 71.21 -8.67 22.41
CA ARG A 175 72.22 -7.72 22.91
C ARG A 175 73.31 -8.53 23.63
N GLY A 176 74.42 -8.74 22.95
CA GLY A 176 75.65 -9.22 23.57
C GLY A 176 76.35 -8.07 24.30
N ALA A 177 76.82 -8.36 25.51
CA ALA A 177 77.90 -7.72 26.29
C ALA A 177 77.64 -8.05 27.77
N ALA A 178 78.58 -8.38 28.66
CA ALA A 178 80.00 -8.68 28.62
C ALA A 178 80.41 -8.99 30.09
N THR A 179 81.51 -9.72 30.30
CA THR A 179 82.34 -9.78 31.53
C THR A 179 81.69 -10.37 32.80
N LYS A 180 82.29 -11.35 33.47
CA LYS A 180 83.65 -11.36 34.03
C LYS A 180 84.20 -12.78 34.17
#